data_AF-A0A9E4GBC9-F1
#
_entry.id   AF-A0A9E4GBC9-F1
#
_cell.length_a   1.000
_cell.length_b   1.000
_cell.length_c   1.000
_cell.angle_alpha   90.00
_cell.angle_beta   90.00
_cell.angle_gamma   90.00
#
_symmetry.space_group_name_H-M   'P 1'
#
loop_
_entity.id
_entity.type
_entity.pdbx_description
1 polymer ?
#
loop_
_entity_poly.entity_id
_entity_poly.type
_entity_poly.pdbx_seq_one_letter_code
_entity_poly.pdbx_strand_id
1 'polypeptide(L)'
;VLGYAEIGRTLLADPETRLEGNPYRRWIEEYGGADFQRLARESSDHLDRLARARLTEARFPEVARTFAQATRLEAQFWQMGLTLAP
;
A
#
# COMPACT_ATOMS: atom_id res chain seq x y z
N VAL A 1 -2.39 4.17 1.86
CA VAL A 1 -0.97 4.60 2.05
C VAL A 1 -0.02 3.41 1.93
N LEU A 2 0.04 2.50 2.91
CA LEU A 2 1.00 1.38 2.91
C LEU A 2 0.94 0.48 1.66
N GLY A 3 -0.27 0.10 1.21
CA GLY A 3 -0.42 -0.76 0.03
C GLY A 3 0.15 -0.15 -1.26
N TYR A 4 -0.16 1.12 -1.54
CA TYR A 4 0.39 1.83 -2.70
C TYR A 4 1.90 2.03 -2.59
N ALA A 5 2.41 2.31 -1.39
CA ALA A 5 3.84 2.40 -1.15
C ALA A 5 4.55 1.06 -1.45
N GLU A 6 3.95 -0.07 -1.06
CA GLU A 6 4.49 -1.40 -1.37
C GLU A 6 4.52 -1.66 -2.88
N ILE A 7 3.42 -1.39 -3.56
CA ILE A 7 3.30 -1.58 -5.02
C ILE A 7 4.30 -0.69 -5.76
N GLY A 8 4.33 0.61 -5.46
CA GLY A 8 5.23 1.57 -6.11
C GLY A 8 6.70 1.23 -5.89
N ARG A 9 7.08 0.85 -4.65
CA ARG A 9 8.45 0.40 -4.35
C ARG A 9 8.79 -0.88 -5.10
N THR A 10 7.88 -1.84 -5.14
CA THR A 10 8.08 -3.12 -5.84
C THR A 10 8.30 -2.88 -7.33
N LEU A 11 7.44 -2.08 -7.96
CA LEU A 11 7.56 -1.73 -9.38
C LEU A 11 8.85 -0.95 -9.70
N LEU A 12 9.27 -0.01 -8.84
CA LEU A 12 10.55 0.69 -9.06
C LEU A 12 11.77 -0.22 -8.90
N ALA A 13 11.69 -1.23 -8.04
CA ALA A 13 12.80 -2.15 -7.77
C ALA A 13 12.84 -3.35 -8.74
N ASP A 14 11.73 -3.63 -9.43
CA ASP A 14 11.62 -4.75 -10.35
C ASP A 14 12.38 -4.44 -11.66
N PRO A 15 13.42 -5.23 -12.02
CA PRO A 15 14.19 -5.00 -13.24
C PRO A 15 13.37 -5.13 -14.53
N GLU A 16 12.23 -5.82 -14.50
CA GLU A 16 11.33 -5.96 -15.65
C GLU A 16 10.44 -4.71 -15.85
N THR A 17 10.38 -3.82 -14.86
CA THR A 17 9.61 -2.57 -14.99
C THR A 17 10.33 -1.57 -15.88
N ARG A 18 9.85 -1.45 -17.11
CA ARG A 18 10.31 -0.42 -18.05
C ARG A 18 9.64 0.91 -17.71
N LEU A 19 10.42 1.93 -17.36
CA LEU A 19 9.89 3.29 -17.11
C LEU A 19 9.83 4.15 -18.38
N GLU A 20 10.78 3.98 -19.29
CA GLU A 20 10.78 4.71 -20.56
C GLU A 20 9.60 4.27 -21.43
N GLY A 21 8.82 5.24 -21.92
CA GLY A 21 7.61 4.99 -22.70
C GLY A 21 6.42 4.43 -21.91
N ASN A 22 6.54 4.24 -20.59
CA ASN A 22 5.48 3.68 -19.77
C ASN A 22 4.44 4.75 -19.41
N PRO A 23 3.16 4.60 -19.79
CA PRO A 23 2.11 5.58 -19.48
C PRO A 23 1.87 5.75 -17.97
N TYR A 24 2.25 4.76 -17.16
CA TYR A 24 2.10 4.77 -15.70
C TYR A 24 3.36 5.24 -14.97
N ARG A 25 4.43 5.64 -15.67
CA ARG A 25 5.71 6.04 -15.06
C ARG A 25 5.53 7.02 -13.90
N ARG A 26 4.76 8.10 -14.10
CA ARG A 26 4.54 9.12 -13.07
C ARG A 26 3.89 8.53 -11.81
N TRP A 27 2.95 7.61 -11.97
CA TRP A 27 2.29 6.94 -10.85
C TRP A 27 3.29 6.06 -10.09
N ILE A 28 4.11 5.29 -10.81
CA ILE A 28 5.14 4.41 -10.22
C ILE A 28 6.18 5.25 -9.45
N GLU A 29 6.69 6.31 -10.05
CA GLU A 29 7.68 7.21 -9.44
C GLU A 29 7.12 7.95 -8.21
N GLU A 30 5.85 8.37 -8.24
CA GLU A 30 5.20 9.02 -7.10
C GLU A 30 5.12 8.07 -5.90
N TYR A 31 4.48 6.90 -6.08
CA TYR A 31 4.22 5.99 -4.97
C TYR A 31 5.46 5.21 -4.52
N GLY A 32 6.41 4.98 -5.42
CA GLY A 32 7.72 4.40 -5.09
C GLY A 32 8.76 5.42 -4.62
N GLY A 33 8.50 6.71 -4.81
CA GLY A 33 9.43 7.80 -4.52
C GLY A 33 9.68 8.02 -3.02
N ALA A 34 10.81 8.64 -2.70
CA ALA A 34 11.29 8.81 -1.33
C ALA A 34 10.29 9.53 -0.41
N ASP A 35 9.54 10.50 -0.93
CA ASP A 35 8.57 11.27 -0.17
C ASP A 35 7.34 10.44 0.22
N PHE A 36 6.75 9.71 -0.72
CA PHE A 36 5.62 8.83 -0.42
C PHE A 36 6.04 7.68 0.49
N GLN A 37 7.24 7.13 0.28
CA GLN A 37 7.80 6.10 1.16
C GLN A 37 8.04 6.61 2.58
N ARG A 38 8.44 7.88 2.75
CA ARG A 38 8.57 8.51 4.06
C ARG A 38 7.20 8.64 4.74
N LEU A 39 6.19 9.13 4.02
CA LEU A 39 4.81 9.20 4.52
C LEU A 39 4.28 7.82 4.95
N ALA A 40 4.57 6.78 4.17
CA ALA A 40 4.17 5.42 4.49
C ALA A 40 4.82 4.90 5.77
N ARG A 41 6.13 5.15 5.96
CA ARG A 41 6.83 4.82 7.21
C ARG A 41 6.25 5.57 8.40
N GLU A 42 6.06 6.89 8.29
CA GLU A 42 5.48 7.71 9.35
C GLU A 42 4.06 7.25 9.74
N SER A 43 3.27 6.82 8.76
CA SER A 43 1.94 6.25 8.98
C SER A 43 2.00 4.92 9.73
N SER A 44 2.94 4.04 9.38
CA SER A 44 3.18 2.77 10.09
C SER A 44 3.60 3.04 11.54
N ASP A 45 4.58 3.93 11.73
CA ASP A 45 5.08 4.28 13.06
C ASP A 45 3.99 4.88 13.93
N HIS A 46 3.06 5.65 13.33
CA HIS A 46 1.91 6.17 14.05
C HIS A 46 0.97 5.05 14.52
N LEU A 47 0.65 4.09 13.65
CA LEU A 47 -0.15 2.91 14.04
C LEU A 47 0.54 2.11 15.15
N ASP A 48 1.86 1.92 15.08
CA ASP A 48 2.63 1.24 16.11
C ASP A 48 2.61 1.97 17.45
N ARG A 49 2.70 3.32 17.44
CA ARG A 49 2.55 4.13 18.65
C ARG A 49 1.14 3.99 19.25
N LEU A 50 0.10 4.01 18.42
CA LEU A 50 -1.27 3.79 18.87
C LEU A 50 -1.46 2.38 19.44
N ALA A 51 -0.89 1.36 18.77
CA ALA A 51 -0.96 -0.01 19.22
C ALA A 51 -0.29 -0.17 20.59
N ARG A 52 0.94 0.35 20.78
CA ARG A 52 1.61 0.33 22.09
C ARG A 52 0.79 0.97 23.20
N ALA A 53 0.05 2.03 22.89
CA ALA A 53 -0.74 2.76 23.88
C ALA A 53 -2.12 2.14 24.18
N ARG A 54 -2.73 1.43 23.21
CA ARG A 54 -4.19 1.12 23.23
C ARG A 54 -4.57 -0.30 22.81
N LEU A 55 -3.66 -1.04 22.17
CA LEU A 55 -3.94 -2.39 21.72
C LEU A 55 -3.78 -3.36 22.90
N THR A 56 -4.68 -4.33 22.96
CA THR A 56 -4.57 -5.47 23.87
C THR A 56 -4.58 -6.75 23.04
N GLU A 57 -4.07 -7.84 23.60
CA GLU A 57 -4.09 -9.15 22.93
C GLU A 57 -5.52 -9.55 22.53
N ALA A 58 -6.50 -9.30 23.40
CA ALA A 58 -7.91 -9.58 23.12
C ALA A 58 -8.49 -8.77 21.94
N ARG A 59 -7.97 -7.56 21.67
CA ARG A 59 -8.42 -6.70 20.57
C ARG A 59 -7.70 -6.97 19.26
N PHE A 60 -6.52 -7.58 19.29
CA PHE A 60 -5.72 -7.83 18.09
C PHE A 60 -6.48 -8.62 17.00
N PRO A 61 -7.23 -9.71 17.30
CA PRO A 61 -7.96 -10.44 16.28
C PRO A 61 -8.99 -9.60 15.53
N GLU A 62 -9.63 -8.63 16.20
CA GLU A 62 -10.61 -7.74 15.59
C GLU A 62 -9.92 -6.74 14.64
N VAL A 63 -8.86 -6.08 15.11
CA VAL A 63 -8.09 -5.14 14.29
C VAL A 63 -7.47 -5.83 13.07
N ALA A 64 -6.91 -7.02 13.25
CA ALA A 64 -6.36 -7.84 12.17
C ALA A 64 -7.43 -8.20 11.13
N ARG A 65 -8.65 -8.55 11.57
CA ARG A 65 -9.77 -8.84 10.67
C ARG A 65 -10.17 -7.62 9.85
N THR A 66 -10.26 -6.45 10.48
CA THR A 66 -10.56 -5.19 9.78
C THR A 66 -9.49 -4.84 8.76
N PHE A 67 -8.21 -4.98 9.12
CA PHE A 67 -7.11 -4.76 8.19
C PHE A 67 -7.18 -5.74 7.00
N ALA A 68 -7.38 -7.04 7.27
CA ALA A 68 -7.50 -8.05 6.23
C ALA A 68 -8.69 -7.79 5.29
N GLN A 69 -9.82 -7.34 5.82
CA GLN A 69 -10.98 -6.97 5.01
C GLN A 69 -10.68 -5.74 4.13
N ALA A 70 -10.03 -4.71 4.68
CA ALA A 70 -9.61 -3.54 3.90
C ALA A 70 -8.66 -3.93 2.77
N THR A 71 -7.69 -4.82 3.02
CA THR A 71 -6.78 -5.32 1.97
C THR A 71 -7.52 -6.08 0.88
N ARG A 72 -8.51 -6.92 1.22
CA ARG A 72 -9.34 -7.64 0.23
C ARG A 72 -10.15 -6.67 -0.62
N LEU A 73 -10.76 -5.66 -0.01
CA LEU A 73 -11.52 -4.63 -0.73
C LEU A 73 -10.62 -3.84 -1.67
N GLU A 74 -9.40 -3.50 -1.25
CA GLU A 74 -8.42 -2.82 -2.11
C GLU A 74 -8.03 -3.70 -3.31
N ALA A 75 -7.79 -5.00 -3.11
CA ALA A 75 -7.53 -5.93 -4.21
C ALA A 75 -8.71 -6.02 -5.18
N GLN A 76 -9.95 -6.02 -4.65
CA GLN A 76 -11.16 -6.00 -5.47
C GLN A 76 -11.34 -4.68 -6.23
N PHE A 77 -10.93 -3.55 -5.65
CA PHE A 77 -10.92 -2.25 -6.32
C PHE A 77 -10.03 -2.29 -7.57
N TRP A 78 -8.82 -2.84 -7.46
CA TRP A 78 -7.95 -3.06 -8.62
C TRP A 78 -8.53 -4.04 -9.62
N GLN A 79 -9.08 -5.16 -9.14
CA GLN A 79 -9.69 -6.17 -10.01
C GLN A 79 -10.85 -5.59 -10.83
N MET A 80 -11.70 -4.76 -10.23
CA MET A 80 -12.78 -4.08 -10.93
C MET A 80 -12.23 -3.22 -12.08
N GLY A 81 -11.17 -2.46 -11.84
CA GLY A 81 -10.52 -1.65 -12.87
C GLY A 81 -9.94 -2.50 -14.02
N LEU A 82 -9.32 -3.64 -13.70
CA LEU A 82 -8.78 -4.56 -14.70
C LEU A 82 -9.88 -5.27 -15.50
N THR A 83 -10.98 -5.66 -14.86
CA THR A 83 -12.10 -6.33 -15.53
C THR A 83 -12.86 -5.39 -16.47
N LEU A 84 -12.94 -4.10 -16.14
CA LEU A 84 -13.63 -3.09 -16.94
C LEU A 84 -12.70 -2.40 -17.95
N ALA A 85 -11.39 -2.68 -17.93
CA ALA A 85 -10.46 -2.19 -18.92
C ALA A 85 -10.80 -2.78 -20.30
N PRO A 86 -10.84 -1.96 -21.37
CA PRO A 86 -11.21 -2.40 -22.72
C PRO A 86 -10.15 -3.30 -23.37
#